data_AF-A0A5N5WPS5-F1
#
_entry.id   AF-A0A5N5WPS5-F1
#
_cell.length_a   1.000
_cell.length_b   1.000
_cell.length_c   1.000
_cell.angle_alpha   90.00
_cell.angle_beta   90.00
_cell.angle_gamma   90.00
#
_symmetry.space_group_name_H-M   'P 1'
#
loop_
_entity.id
_entity.type
_entity.pdbx_description
1 polymer ?
#
loop_
_entity_poly.entity_id
_entity_poly.type
_entity_poly.pdbx_seq_one_letter_code
_entity_poly.pdbx_strand_id
1 'polypeptide(L)'
;MKKGALVRPGIYTIVEDVAAVDGGQGQQFRQLLDARYQSSRPVRVLLQHLDWAWGLSGLVVAVVLIALTGTLHRVDVLFVTGWIVPWAWAAVLALLTRSMWKAALEREKAKPITRRLWRMNTGKT
;
A
#
# COMPACT_ATOMS: atom_id res chain seq x y z
N MET A 1 5.61 2.00 -23.35
CA MET A 1 6.25 0.98 -22.48
C MET A 1 6.95 -0.04 -23.38
N LYS A 2 8.18 -0.49 -23.06
CA LYS A 2 8.83 -1.59 -23.82
C LYS A 2 8.08 -2.90 -23.55
N LYS A 3 7.85 -3.73 -24.58
CA LYS A 3 7.28 -5.08 -24.41
C LYS A 3 8.18 -5.87 -23.44
N GLY A 4 7.58 -6.51 -22.43
CA GLY A 4 8.30 -7.26 -21.38
C GLY A 4 8.70 -6.45 -20.15
N ALA A 5 8.36 -5.16 -20.06
CA ALA A 5 8.56 -4.40 -18.82
C ALA A 5 7.65 -4.93 -17.71
N LEU A 6 8.18 -5.03 -16.48
CA LEU A 6 7.41 -5.46 -15.31
C LEU A 6 6.25 -4.48 -15.09
N VAL A 7 5.02 -5.00 -15.05
CA VAL A 7 3.82 -4.20 -14.76
C VAL A 7 3.90 -3.72 -13.30
N ARG A 8 3.55 -2.45 -13.07
CA ARG A 8 3.49 -1.90 -11.71
C ARG A 8 2.31 -2.56 -10.96
N PRO A 9 2.45 -2.89 -9.67
CA PRO A 9 1.35 -3.43 -8.87
C PRO A 9 0.13 -2.49 -8.88
N GLY A 10 -1.09 -3.02 -8.78
CA GLY A 10 -2.31 -2.20 -8.80
C GLY A 10 -2.36 -1.19 -7.63
N ILE A 11 -1.83 -1.56 -6.48
CA ILE A 11 -1.74 -0.64 -5.33
C ILE A 11 -0.84 0.57 -5.61
N TYR A 12 0.14 0.47 -6.52
CA TYR A 12 0.98 1.60 -6.90
C TYR A 12 0.11 2.72 -7.48
N THR A 13 -0.78 2.38 -8.40
CA THR A 13 -1.65 3.37 -9.06
C THR A 13 -2.69 3.92 -8.10
N ILE A 14 -3.20 3.12 -7.17
CA ILE A 14 -4.14 3.60 -6.13
C ILE A 14 -3.45 4.61 -5.20
N VAL A 15 -2.24 4.32 -4.73
CA VAL A 15 -1.46 5.24 -3.88
C VAL A 15 -1.12 6.52 -4.63
N GLU A 16 -0.72 6.39 -5.90
CA GLU A 16 -0.44 7.52 -6.77
C GLU A 16 -1.66 8.45 -6.88
N ASP A 17 -2.84 7.89 -7.15
CA ASP A 17 -4.06 8.65 -7.35
C ASP A 17 -4.55 9.32 -6.07
N VAL A 18 -4.69 8.56 -4.98
CA VAL A 18 -5.11 9.07 -3.65
C VAL A 18 -4.17 10.17 -3.16
N ALA A 19 -2.85 9.97 -3.23
CA ALA A 19 -1.92 10.99 -2.75
C ALA A 19 -1.83 12.22 -3.68
N ALA A 20 -2.03 12.03 -4.98
CA ALA A 20 -2.03 13.15 -5.92
C ALA A 20 -3.31 13.99 -5.82
N VAL A 21 -4.47 13.35 -5.64
CA VAL A 21 -5.80 13.97 -5.57
C VAL A 21 -6.11 14.41 -4.14
N ASP A 22 -6.25 13.46 -3.22
CA ASP A 22 -6.65 13.73 -1.82
C ASP A 22 -5.52 14.39 -1.02
N GLY A 23 -4.26 14.06 -1.36
CA GLY A 23 -3.09 14.69 -0.75
C GLY A 23 -2.70 16.03 -1.38
N GLY A 24 -3.34 16.42 -2.49
CA GLY A 24 -3.06 17.66 -3.23
C GLY A 24 -1.62 17.77 -3.77
N GLN A 25 -0.88 16.65 -3.85
CA GLN A 25 0.55 16.68 -4.21
C GLN A 25 0.81 16.66 -5.73
N GLY A 26 -0.21 16.33 -6.53
CA GLY A 26 -0.16 16.37 -7.99
C GLY A 26 1.05 15.64 -8.61
N GLN A 27 1.60 16.22 -9.66
CA GLN A 27 2.65 15.59 -10.48
C GLN A 27 3.99 15.40 -9.75
N GLN A 28 4.32 16.27 -8.80
CA GLN A 28 5.58 16.18 -8.07
C GLN A 28 5.66 14.87 -7.27
N PHE A 29 4.56 14.48 -6.62
CA PHE A 29 4.49 13.20 -5.90
C PHE A 29 4.63 12.00 -6.84
N ARG A 30 4.01 12.03 -8.02
CA ARG A 30 4.11 10.95 -9.01
C ARG A 30 5.54 10.67 -9.41
N GLN A 31 6.30 11.74 -9.68
CA GLN A 31 7.72 11.64 -10.05
C GLN A 31 8.58 11.10 -8.89
N LEU A 32 8.36 11.59 -7.67
CA LEU A 32 9.08 11.13 -6.49
C LEU A 32 8.75 9.66 -6.16
N LEU A 33 7.49 9.25 -6.29
CA LEU A 33 7.04 7.88 -6.07
C LEU A 33 7.66 6.93 -7.11
N ASP A 34 7.70 7.31 -8.38
CA ASP A 34 8.39 6.50 -9.41
C ASP A 34 9.89 6.42 -9.15
N ALA A 35 10.56 7.54 -8.83
CA ALA A 35 11.97 7.53 -8.48
C ALA A 35 12.26 6.60 -7.27
N ARG A 36 11.37 6.61 -6.26
CA ARG A 36 11.44 5.71 -5.10
C ARG A 36 11.24 4.24 -5.49
N TYR A 37 10.26 3.97 -6.34
CA TYR A 37 9.95 2.63 -6.84
C TYR A 37 11.12 2.03 -7.63
N GLN A 38 11.77 2.82 -8.48
CA GLN A 38 12.91 2.36 -9.27
C GLN A 38 14.17 2.16 -8.41
N SER A 39 14.41 3.04 -7.43
CA SER A 39 15.62 3.03 -6.60
C SER A 39 15.61 1.99 -5.48
N SER A 40 14.44 1.63 -4.93
CA SER A 40 14.36 0.78 -3.74
C SER A 40 13.67 -0.56 -3.98
N ARG A 41 14.45 -1.65 -3.96
CA ARG A 41 13.90 -3.03 -3.96
C ARG A 41 12.97 -3.32 -2.77
N PRO A 42 13.28 -2.92 -1.52
CA PRO A 42 12.35 -3.09 -0.39
C PRO A 42 10.99 -2.44 -0.60
N VAL A 43 10.94 -1.23 -1.18
CA VAL A 43 9.67 -0.53 -1.48
C VAL A 43 8.88 -1.29 -2.55
N ARG A 44 9.53 -1.81 -3.60
CA ARG A 44 8.84 -2.63 -4.61
C ARG A 44 8.20 -3.88 -4.00
N VAL A 45 8.93 -4.58 -3.15
CA VAL A 45 8.41 -5.78 -2.46
C VAL A 45 7.27 -5.41 -1.52
N LEU A 46 7.40 -4.30 -0.79
CA LEU A 46 6.32 -3.81 0.06
C LEU A 46 5.05 -3.53 -0.74
N LEU A 47 5.14 -2.81 -1.87
CA LEU A 47 3.97 -2.54 -2.70
C LEU A 47 3.34 -3.81 -3.23
N GLN A 48 4.13 -4.84 -3.60
CA GLN A 48 3.55 -6.12 -3.99
C GLN A 48 2.80 -6.80 -2.84
N HIS A 49 3.32 -6.74 -1.61
CA HIS A 49 2.61 -7.28 -0.45
C HIS A 49 1.34 -6.50 -0.14
N LEU A 50 1.35 -5.17 -0.31
CA LEU A 50 0.17 -4.34 -0.13
C LEU A 50 -0.89 -4.63 -1.20
N ASP A 51 -0.46 -4.88 -2.44
CA ASP A 51 -1.35 -5.28 -3.54
C ASP A 51 -2.14 -6.55 -3.18
N TRP A 52 -1.44 -7.57 -2.69
CA TRP A 52 -2.09 -8.79 -2.21
C TRP A 52 -2.92 -8.56 -0.96
N ALA A 53 -2.42 -7.79 0.02
CA ALA A 53 -3.14 -7.55 1.26
C ALA A 53 -4.47 -6.83 1.01
N TRP A 54 -4.46 -5.74 0.25
CA TRP A 54 -5.67 -4.98 -0.08
C TRP A 54 -6.56 -5.71 -1.09
N GLY A 55 -5.98 -6.24 -2.18
CA GLY A 55 -6.75 -6.90 -3.23
C GLY A 55 -7.42 -8.19 -2.76
N LEU A 56 -6.67 -9.12 -2.17
CA LEU A 56 -7.20 -10.42 -1.75
C LEU A 56 -8.18 -10.29 -0.58
N SER A 57 -7.84 -9.50 0.44
CA SER A 57 -8.76 -9.35 1.57
C SER A 57 -10.01 -8.55 1.21
N GLY A 58 -9.90 -7.57 0.30
CA GLY A 58 -11.06 -6.86 -0.25
C GLY A 58 -11.99 -7.79 -1.02
N LEU A 59 -11.44 -8.72 -1.81
CA LEU A 59 -12.21 -9.77 -2.46
C LEU A 59 -12.93 -10.66 -1.45
N VAL A 60 -12.25 -11.10 -0.38
CA VAL A 60 -12.87 -11.90 0.69
C VAL A 60 -14.02 -11.14 1.35
N VAL A 61 -13.82 -9.86 1.70
CA VAL A 61 -14.87 -9.02 2.29
C VAL A 61 -16.07 -8.86 1.34
N ALA A 62 -15.82 -8.65 0.05
CA ALA A 62 -16.88 -8.54 -0.95
C ALA A 62 -17.70 -9.83 -1.04
N VAL A 63 -17.05 -11.00 -1.10
CA VAL A 63 -17.72 -12.31 -1.12
C VAL A 63 -18.58 -12.50 0.13
N VAL A 64 -18.06 -12.16 1.30
CA VAL A 64 -18.82 -12.24 2.57
C VAL A 64 -20.03 -11.33 2.56
N LEU A 65 -19.90 -10.08 2.11
CA LEU A 65 -21.02 -9.14 2.02
C LEU A 65 -22.10 -9.60 1.04
N ILE A 66 -21.71 -10.16 -0.11
CA ILE A 66 -22.65 -10.75 -1.08
C ILE A 66 -23.39 -11.94 -0.44
N ALA A 67 -22.70 -12.83 0.26
CA ALA A 67 -23.32 -13.96 0.94
C ALA A 67 -24.28 -13.53 2.07
N LEU A 68 -23.91 -12.51 2.84
CA LEU A 68 -24.79 -11.92 3.87
C LEU A 68 -26.03 -11.28 3.25
N THR A 69 -25.89 -10.62 2.10
CA THR A 69 -27.02 -10.05 1.34
C THR A 69 -28.00 -11.12 0.89
N GLY A 70 -27.52 -12.31 0.50
CA GLY A 70 -28.37 -13.42 0.09
C GLY A 70 -29.06 -14.17 1.25
N THR A 71 -28.60 -14.00 2.49
CA THR A 71 -29.08 -14.77 3.64
C THR A 71 -29.89 -13.94 4.64
N LEU A 72 -29.59 -12.65 4.77
CA LEU A 72 -30.29 -11.75 5.68
C LEU A 72 -31.49 -11.08 5.01
N HIS A 73 -32.67 -11.23 5.60
CA HIS A 73 -33.92 -10.66 5.07
C HIS A 73 -34.29 -9.31 5.70
N ARG A 74 -33.52 -8.86 6.71
CA ARG A 74 -33.75 -7.58 7.40
C ARG A 74 -32.93 -6.47 6.75
N VAL A 75 -33.61 -5.54 6.08
CA VAL A 75 -33.00 -4.44 5.33
C VAL A 75 -32.12 -3.55 6.22
N ASP A 76 -32.56 -3.22 7.43
CA ASP A 76 -31.80 -2.37 8.35
C ASP A 76 -30.43 -2.97 8.71
N VAL A 77 -30.42 -4.28 8.97
CA VAL A 77 -29.19 -5.01 9.31
C VAL A 77 -28.25 -5.03 8.12
N LEU A 78 -28.79 -5.23 6.92
CA LEU A 78 -27.99 -5.25 5.70
C LEU A 78 -27.37 -3.89 5.41
N PHE A 79 -28.14 -2.81 5.57
CA PHE A 79 -27.66 -1.45 5.38
C PHE A 79 -26.50 -1.11 6.33
N VAL A 80 -26.67 -1.40 7.63
CA VAL A 80 -25.62 -1.15 8.62
C VAL A 80 -24.38 -2.00 8.33
N THR A 81 -24.57 -3.29 8.02
CA THR A 81 -23.46 -4.21 7.75
C THR A 81 -22.69 -3.80 6.50
N GLY A 82 -23.39 -3.44 5.43
CA GLY A 82 -22.81 -3.00 4.16
C GLY A 82 -22.00 -1.70 4.28
N TRP A 83 -22.31 -0.85 5.26
CA TRP A 83 -21.49 0.34 5.56
C TRP A 83 -20.34 0.02 6.52
N ILE A 84 -20.63 -0.57 7.67
CA ILE A 84 -19.64 -0.68 8.75
C ILE A 84 -18.51 -1.65 8.40
N VAL A 85 -18.81 -2.77 7.73
CA VAL A 85 -17.81 -3.80 7.44
C VAL A 85 -16.70 -3.29 6.50
N PRO A 86 -17.00 -2.64 5.35
CA PRO A 86 -15.95 -2.06 4.51
C PRO A 86 -15.09 -1.02 5.22
N TRP A 87 -15.70 -0.12 6.02
CA TRP A 87 -14.95 0.91 6.74
C TRP A 87 -14.06 0.32 7.84
N ALA A 88 -14.56 -0.65 8.60
CA ALA A 88 -13.77 -1.35 9.60
C ALA A 88 -12.58 -2.09 8.97
N TRP A 89 -12.82 -2.80 7.86
CA TRP A 89 -11.76 -3.46 7.09
C TRP A 89 -10.71 -2.48 6.57
N ALA A 90 -11.14 -1.37 5.95
CA ALA A 90 -10.25 -0.34 5.44
C ALA A 90 -9.42 0.30 6.55
N ALA A 91 -10.02 0.58 7.73
CA ALA A 91 -9.32 1.13 8.87
C ALA A 91 -8.22 0.19 9.39
N VAL A 92 -8.54 -1.11 9.52
CA VAL A 92 -7.56 -2.12 9.96
C VAL A 92 -6.40 -2.23 8.97
N LEU A 93 -6.69 -2.33 7.68
CA LEU A 93 -5.64 -2.42 6.66
C LEU A 93 -4.81 -1.14 6.54
N ALA A 94 -5.40 0.04 6.74
CA ALA A 94 -4.65 1.29 6.77
C ALA A 94 -3.61 1.30 7.90
N LEU A 95 -3.99 0.83 9.10
CA LEU A 95 -3.07 0.70 10.23
C LEU A 95 -1.95 -0.32 9.95
N LEU A 96 -2.29 -1.46 9.35
CA LEU A 96 -1.31 -2.47 8.94
C LEU A 96 -0.37 -1.95 7.84
N THR A 97 -0.91 -1.23 6.86
CA THR A 97 -0.12 -0.60 5.80
C THR A 97 0.93 0.34 6.39
N ARG A 98 0.54 1.14 7.39
CA ARG A 98 1.46 2.03 8.10
C ARG A 98 2.58 1.27 8.80
N SER A 99 2.29 0.15 9.47
CA SER A 99 3.32 -0.65 10.15
C SER A 99 4.26 -1.33 9.16
N MET A 100 3.72 -1.87 8.05
CA MET A 100 4.51 -2.47 6.97
C MET A 100 5.43 -1.45 6.31
N TRP A 101 4.97 -0.21 6.12
CA TRP A 101 5.80 0.88 5.58
C TRP A 101 6.98 1.21 6.51
N LYS A 102 6.73 1.33 7.81
CA LYS A 102 7.80 1.54 8.81
C LYS A 102 8.82 0.40 8.77
N ALA A 103 8.37 -0.84 8.74
CA ALA A 103 9.25 -2.01 8.69
C ALA A 103 10.10 -2.04 7.40
N ALA A 104 9.54 -1.63 6.25
CA ALA A 104 10.31 -1.54 5.01
C ALA A 104 11.39 -0.45 5.06
N LEU A 105 11.08 0.71 5.67
CA LEU A 105 12.06 1.78 5.87
C LEU A 105 13.20 1.35 6.82
N GLU A 106 12.88 0.60 7.88
CA GLU A 106 13.91 0.03 8.77
C GLU A 106 14.82 -0.95 8.03
N ARG A 107 14.24 -1.81 7.18
CA ARG A 107 15.01 -2.74 6.32
C ARG A 107 15.91 -2.01 5.33
N GLU A 108 15.50 -0.86 4.81
CA GLU A 108 16.39 -0.02 3.99
C GLU A 108 17.56 0.56 4.79
N LYS A 109 17.30 1.10 5.98
CA LYS A 109 18.32 1.71 6.86
C LYS A 109 19.30 0.68 7.44
N ALA A 110 18.87 -0.57 7.60
CA ALA A 110 19.68 -1.66 8.11
C ALA A 110 20.75 -2.16 7.12
N LYS A 111 20.72 -1.76 5.85
CA LYS A 111 21.76 -2.14 4.88
C LYS A 111 23.13 -1.54 5.29
N PRO A 112 24.15 -2.38 5.56
CA PRO A 112 25.42 -1.90 6.11
C PRO A 112 26.20 -0.99 5.16
N ILE A 113 26.00 -1.13 3.85
CA ILE A 113 26.72 -0.36 2.82
C ILE A 113 26.42 1.14 2.92
N THR A 114 25.17 1.52 3.20
CA THR A 114 24.77 2.93 3.37
C THR A 114 25.33 3.53 4.66
N ARG A 115 25.37 2.77 5.76
CA ARG A 115 26.04 3.21 7.00
C ARG A 115 27.55 3.34 6.82
N ARG A 116 28.18 2.45 6.05
CA ARG A 116 29.62 2.51 5.74
C ARG A 116 29.95 3.73 4.90
N LEU A 117 29.19 4.01 3.85
CA LEU A 117 29.37 5.17 2.98
C LEU A 117 29.09 6.49 3.72
N TRP A 118 28.07 6.54 4.59
CA TRP A 118 27.83 7.72 5.41
C TRP A 118 28.95 7.96 6.43
N ARG A 119 29.48 6.90 7.08
CA ARG A 119 30.66 7.01 7.95
C ARG A 119 31.93 7.42 7.19
N MET A 120 32.14 6.92 5.98
CA MET A 120 33.27 7.33 5.12
C MET A 120 33.16 8.80 4.68
N ASN A 121 31.95 9.29 4.37
CA ASN A 121 31.73 10.66 3.90
C ASN A 121 31.67 11.71 5.02
N THR A 122 31.50 11.30 6.28
CA THR A 122 31.41 12.22 7.43
C THR A 122 32.71 12.39 8.21
N GLY A 123 33.83 11.81 7.74
CA GLY A 123 35.17 12.12 8.22
C GLY A 123 35.43 11.90 9.72
N LYS A 124 34.56 11.18 10.43
CA LYS A 124 34.79 10.83 11.83
C LYS A 124 35.48 9.47 11.90
N THR A 125 36.81 9.56 11.95
CA THR A 125 37.68 8.51 12.50
C THR A 125 37.48 8.41 14.01
#